data_AF-A0A4R3TU23-F1
#
_entry.id   AF-A0A4R3TU23-F1
#
_cell.length_a   1.000
_cell.length_b   1.000
_cell.length_c   1.000
_cell.angle_alpha   90.00
_cell.angle_beta   90.00
_cell.angle_gamma   90.00
#
_symmetry.space_group_name_H-M   'P 1'
#
loop_
_entity.id
_entity.type
_entity.pdbx_description
1 polymer ?
#
loop_
_entity_poly.entity_id
_entity_poly.type
_entity_poly.pdbx_seq_one_letter_code
_entity_poly.pdbx_strand_id
1 'polypeptide(L)'
;MYLPEMDADFNISSFLHFENAEGYDLTGLVPDTYRQRLFRIGDPAPIIFWVDHAPYIVEGDAEKAKLEEMFGVRARTHPVLKDLGGMLHDARTGVFKRQQEEWLARELEVAYGDVFLEPPSRTKYWIHRYRVALENARKLTQPPHPIDVRLRRASTEWLEKFATKAELTMISALLGEASQGVYSVRQIAEIMFAYLSNKLAAARPIEINKIAADKTIRSLFPHGMYGFYIQNGWPHAPFLYGKASFVELMKERLVQGRESGTWESALQLAKLLFGDKDVPPEVEDVALMFMRPILADYKRLLDEVEHMYTYKGEPISSEGILERSSEILDCFDRIQDLGRVIVGADRDKAAMMDGRYQVSESQIKWHRQYLES
;
A
#
# COMPACT_ATOMS: atom_id res chain seq x y z
N MET A 1 -45.94 -38.11 0.09
CA MET A 1 -45.06 -36.94 0.01
C MET A 1 -43.86 -37.25 0.88
N TYR A 2 -42.74 -37.66 0.27
CA TYR A 2 -41.49 -37.96 0.98
C TYR A 2 -40.57 -36.76 0.78
N LEU A 3 -40.25 -36.06 1.85
CA LEU A 3 -39.25 -35.01 1.90
C LEU A 3 -38.01 -35.63 2.55
N PRO A 4 -36.92 -35.88 1.81
CA PRO A 4 -35.66 -36.18 2.48
C PRO A 4 -35.23 -34.92 3.25
N GLU A 5 -34.86 -35.09 4.52
CA GLU A 5 -34.13 -34.08 5.28
C GLU A 5 -32.88 -33.69 4.48
N MET A 6 -32.77 -32.42 4.08
CA MET A 6 -31.62 -31.90 3.35
C MET A 6 -31.22 -30.52 3.88
N ASP A 7 -29.91 -30.31 3.86
CA ASP A 7 -29.07 -29.32 4.57
C ASP A 7 -29.51 -27.84 4.54
N ALA A 8 -29.07 -27.10 5.57
CA ALA A 8 -29.62 -25.83 6.04
C ALA A 8 -29.46 -24.56 5.17
N ASP A 9 -28.76 -24.61 4.03
CA ASP A 9 -28.24 -23.38 3.38
C ASP A 9 -28.89 -22.98 2.05
N PHE A 10 -29.96 -23.62 1.60
CA PHE A 10 -30.72 -23.09 0.46
C PHE A 10 -31.81 -22.12 0.92
N ASN A 11 -31.57 -20.81 0.75
CA ASN A 11 -32.59 -19.76 0.80
C ASN A 11 -33.64 -20.01 -0.30
N ILE A 12 -34.62 -20.88 -0.03
CA ILE A 12 -35.79 -21.07 -0.90
C ILE A 12 -36.64 -19.81 -0.80
N SER A 13 -36.58 -18.96 -1.82
CA SER A 13 -37.26 -17.66 -1.84
C SER A 13 -38.77 -17.77 -2.11
N SER A 14 -39.24 -18.86 -2.73
CA SER A 14 -40.66 -19.11 -2.99
C SER A 14 -40.94 -20.56 -3.37
N PHE A 15 -42.06 -21.10 -2.91
CA PHE A 15 -42.64 -22.32 -3.47
C PHE A 15 -43.64 -21.94 -4.56
N LEU A 16 -43.40 -22.41 -5.78
CA LEU A 16 -44.31 -22.20 -6.91
C LEU A 16 -45.26 -23.38 -7.03
N HIS A 17 -46.55 -23.11 -7.21
CA HIS A 17 -47.53 -24.14 -7.53
C HIS A 17 -47.35 -24.55 -8.99
N PHE A 18 -46.92 -25.78 -9.23
CA PHE A 18 -46.78 -26.33 -10.58
C PHE A 18 -48.08 -27.02 -11.00
N GLU A 19 -48.83 -26.39 -11.89
CA GLU A 19 -49.98 -27.02 -12.56
C GLU A 19 -49.49 -27.71 -13.84
N ASN A 20 -49.57 -29.04 -13.87
CA ASN A 20 -49.15 -29.86 -15.00
C ASN A 20 -50.17 -29.85 -16.16
N ALA A 21 -50.44 -28.66 -16.71
CA ALA A 21 -51.45 -28.45 -17.74
C ALA A 21 -51.16 -29.20 -19.06
N GLU A 22 -49.89 -29.53 -19.33
CA GLU A 22 -49.43 -30.20 -20.55
C GLU A 22 -49.38 -31.74 -20.43
N GLY A 23 -49.75 -32.31 -19.27
CA GLY A 23 -49.82 -33.76 -19.09
C GLY A 23 -48.44 -34.44 -19.08
N TYR A 24 -47.42 -33.79 -18.53
CA TYR A 24 -46.12 -34.43 -18.29
C TYR A 24 -46.31 -35.61 -17.34
N ASP A 25 -45.75 -36.77 -17.67
CA ASP A 25 -45.77 -37.91 -16.76
C ASP A 25 -44.76 -37.64 -15.62
N LEU A 26 -45.22 -36.97 -14.55
CA LEU A 26 -44.48 -36.71 -13.31
C LEU A 26 -44.40 -37.96 -12.42
N THR A 27 -44.25 -39.13 -13.04
CA THR A 27 -43.99 -40.35 -12.29
C THR A 27 -42.60 -40.26 -11.67
N GLY A 28 -42.43 -40.83 -10.46
CA GLY A 28 -41.11 -41.02 -9.82
C GLY A 28 -40.20 -42.02 -10.56
N LEU A 29 -40.42 -42.21 -11.86
CA LEU A 29 -39.69 -43.11 -12.73
C LEU A 29 -38.36 -42.45 -13.11
N VAL A 30 -37.35 -42.69 -12.27
CA VAL A 30 -35.94 -42.53 -12.65
C VAL A 30 -35.65 -43.53 -13.79
N PRO A 31 -34.93 -43.14 -14.87
CA PRO A 31 -34.48 -44.07 -15.91
C PRO A 31 -33.82 -45.30 -15.28
N ASP A 32 -34.06 -46.48 -15.84
CA ASP A 32 -33.59 -47.75 -15.23
C ASP A 32 -32.08 -47.77 -14.99
N THR A 33 -31.30 -47.06 -15.81
CA THR A 33 -29.85 -46.89 -15.68
C THR A 33 -29.43 -46.15 -14.41
N TYR A 34 -30.30 -45.33 -13.82
CA TYR A 34 -30.01 -44.52 -12.63
C TYR A 34 -30.62 -45.08 -11.34
N ARG A 35 -31.56 -46.04 -11.41
CA ARG A 35 -32.21 -46.61 -10.21
C ARG A 35 -31.25 -47.33 -9.26
N GLN A 36 -30.17 -47.90 -9.78
CA GLN A 36 -29.19 -48.66 -9.00
C GLN A 36 -27.85 -47.93 -8.87
N ARG A 37 -27.77 -46.66 -9.29
CA ARG A 37 -26.53 -45.90 -9.26
C ARG A 37 -26.20 -45.46 -7.82
N LEU A 38 -25.00 -45.80 -7.36
CA LEU A 38 -24.47 -45.34 -6.08
C LEU A 38 -23.78 -43.99 -6.30
N PHE A 39 -24.22 -42.96 -5.58
CA PHE A 39 -23.59 -41.64 -5.59
C PHE A 39 -22.54 -41.54 -4.48
N ARG A 40 -21.41 -40.91 -4.78
CA ARG A 40 -20.38 -40.56 -3.82
C ARG A 40 -20.36 -39.06 -3.57
N ILE A 41 -19.87 -38.65 -2.41
CA ILE A 41 -19.60 -37.24 -2.11
C ILE A 41 -18.57 -36.73 -3.13
N GLY A 42 -18.93 -35.69 -3.88
CA GLY A 42 -18.13 -35.11 -4.96
C GLY A 42 -18.57 -35.51 -6.37
N ASP A 43 -19.50 -36.45 -6.53
CA ASP A 43 -20.07 -36.76 -7.85
C ASP A 43 -20.91 -35.57 -8.37
N PRO A 44 -20.88 -35.31 -9.70
CA PRO A 44 -21.70 -34.27 -10.29
C PRO A 44 -23.19 -34.56 -10.08
N ALA A 45 -23.93 -33.56 -9.58
CA ALA A 45 -25.35 -33.71 -9.30
C ALA A 45 -26.14 -34.02 -10.58
N PRO A 46 -26.99 -35.05 -10.59
CA PRO A 46 -27.79 -35.38 -11.77
C PRO A 46 -28.87 -34.31 -12.00
N ILE A 47 -29.05 -33.90 -13.25
CA ILE A 47 -30.10 -33.00 -13.71
C ILE A 47 -31.19 -33.84 -14.39
N ILE A 48 -32.39 -33.83 -13.81
CA ILE A 48 -33.56 -34.54 -14.34
C ILE A 48 -34.36 -33.57 -15.22
N PHE A 49 -34.76 -34.02 -16.41
CA PHE A 49 -35.55 -33.23 -17.34
C PHE A 49 -36.50 -34.12 -18.16
N TRP A 50 -37.55 -33.53 -18.74
CA TRP A 50 -38.57 -34.25 -19.51
C TRP A 50 -38.59 -33.77 -20.96
N VAL A 51 -38.67 -34.73 -21.89
CA VAL A 51 -38.84 -34.48 -23.33
C VAL A 51 -39.83 -35.50 -23.87
N ASP A 52 -40.84 -35.06 -24.61
CA ASP A 52 -41.92 -35.91 -25.16
C ASP A 52 -42.56 -36.86 -24.14
N HIS A 53 -42.89 -36.34 -22.95
CA HIS A 53 -43.48 -37.11 -21.85
C HIS A 53 -42.59 -38.24 -21.27
N ALA A 54 -41.30 -38.29 -21.62
CA ALA A 54 -40.35 -39.25 -21.04
C ALA A 54 -39.29 -38.54 -20.16
N PRO A 55 -38.93 -39.12 -18.99
CA PRO A 55 -37.89 -38.58 -18.13
C PRO A 55 -36.49 -38.98 -18.62
N TYR A 56 -35.57 -38.03 -18.57
CA TYR A 56 -34.15 -38.22 -18.88
C TYR A 56 -33.28 -37.62 -17.77
N ILE A 57 -32.05 -38.12 -17.67
CA ILE A 57 -31.06 -37.61 -16.71
C ILE A 57 -29.76 -37.33 -17.46
N VAL A 58 -29.15 -36.20 -17.13
CA VAL A 58 -27.78 -35.86 -17.52
C VAL A 58 -26.97 -35.52 -16.28
N GLU A 59 -25.66 -35.78 -16.29
CA GLU A 59 -24.78 -35.36 -15.19
C GLU A 59 -24.59 -33.84 -15.19
N GLY A 60 -24.49 -33.23 -14.00
CA GLY A 60 -24.37 -31.77 -13.87
C GLY A 60 -23.09 -31.19 -14.45
N ASP A 61 -22.07 -32.01 -14.71
CA ASP A 61 -20.83 -31.63 -15.39
C ASP A 61 -20.83 -31.99 -16.89
N ALA A 62 -21.93 -32.54 -17.42
CA ALA A 62 -21.99 -32.96 -18.81
C ALA A 62 -21.84 -31.79 -19.79
N GLU A 63 -21.31 -32.10 -20.97
CA GLU A 63 -21.23 -31.13 -22.07
C GLU A 63 -22.56 -30.97 -22.78
N LYS A 64 -22.77 -29.80 -23.37
CA LYS A 64 -23.84 -29.62 -24.37
C LYS A 64 -23.79 -30.69 -25.46
N ALA A 65 -22.59 -31.15 -25.84
CA ALA A 65 -22.40 -32.23 -26.80
C ALA A 65 -23.08 -33.54 -26.37
N LYS A 66 -23.25 -33.79 -25.06
CA LYS A 66 -23.95 -34.98 -24.55
C LYS A 66 -25.43 -34.98 -24.92
N LEU A 67 -26.07 -33.82 -24.94
CA LEU A 67 -27.45 -33.68 -25.41
C LEU A 67 -27.55 -33.90 -26.93
N GLU A 68 -26.55 -33.44 -27.69
CA GLU A 68 -26.47 -33.69 -29.14
C GLU A 68 -26.25 -35.19 -29.43
N GLU A 69 -25.48 -35.90 -28.61
CA GLU A 69 -25.31 -37.36 -28.68
C GLU A 69 -26.63 -38.10 -28.40
N MET A 70 -27.37 -37.67 -27.38
CA MET A 70 -28.61 -38.33 -26.95
C MET A 70 -29.81 -38.05 -27.87
N PHE A 71 -29.91 -36.85 -28.44
CA PHE A 71 -31.11 -36.39 -29.16
C PHE A 71 -30.85 -35.85 -30.58
N GLY A 72 -29.59 -35.86 -31.04
CA GLY A 72 -29.22 -35.43 -32.39
C GLY A 72 -29.61 -33.98 -32.69
N VAL A 73 -30.18 -33.75 -33.87
CA VAL A 73 -30.62 -32.42 -34.33
C VAL A 73 -31.64 -31.79 -33.37
N ARG A 74 -32.45 -32.61 -32.68
CA ARG A 74 -33.48 -32.12 -31.75
C ARG A 74 -32.90 -31.37 -30.56
N ALA A 75 -31.65 -31.64 -30.18
CA ALA A 75 -30.96 -30.91 -29.13
C ALA A 75 -30.85 -29.40 -29.41
N ARG A 76 -30.95 -28.99 -30.69
CA ARG A 76 -30.86 -27.58 -31.12
C ARG A 76 -32.21 -26.91 -31.30
N THR A 77 -33.28 -27.69 -31.51
CA THR A 77 -34.60 -27.18 -31.91
C THR A 77 -35.67 -27.33 -30.82
N HIS A 78 -35.56 -28.33 -29.95
CA HIS A 78 -36.52 -28.53 -28.86
C HIS A 78 -36.26 -27.52 -27.73
N PRO A 79 -37.27 -26.77 -27.24
CA PRO A 79 -37.09 -25.71 -26.23
C PRO A 79 -36.33 -26.20 -24.99
N VAL A 80 -36.79 -27.28 -24.35
CA VAL A 80 -36.16 -27.84 -23.14
C VAL A 80 -34.69 -28.24 -23.38
N LEU A 81 -34.38 -28.89 -24.51
CA LEU A 81 -33.02 -29.35 -24.79
C LEU A 81 -32.08 -28.20 -25.14
N LYS A 82 -32.61 -27.19 -25.85
CA LYS A 82 -31.88 -25.98 -26.20
C LYS A 82 -31.53 -25.19 -24.95
N ASP A 83 -32.48 -25.03 -24.03
CA ASP A 83 -32.30 -24.29 -22.77
C ASP A 83 -31.34 -25.03 -21.85
N LEU A 84 -31.53 -26.35 -21.67
CA LEU A 84 -30.62 -27.18 -20.88
C LEU A 84 -29.20 -27.18 -21.46
N GLY A 85 -29.06 -27.27 -22.79
CA GLY A 85 -27.77 -27.18 -23.47
C GLY A 85 -27.11 -25.81 -23.33
N GLY A 86 -27.91 -24.73 -23.26
CA GLY A 86 -27.45 -23.39 -22.91
C GLY A 86 -26.94 -23.34 -21.47
N MET A 87 -27.72 -23.83 -20.51
CA MET A 87 -27.34 -23.85 -19.09
C MET A 87 -26.05 -24.64 -18.83
N LEU A 88 -25.88 -25.83 -19.43
CA LEU A 88 -24.66 -26.63 -19.30
C LEU A 88 -23.44 -25.90 -19.89
N HIS A 89 -23.62 -25.23 -21.02
CA HIS A 89 -22.57 -24.41 -21.63
C HIS A 89 -22.21 -23.20 -20.74
N ASP A 90 -23.20 -22.51 -20.19
CA ASP A 90 -23.03 -21.35 -19.31
C ASP A 90 -22.36 -21.74 -17.99
N ALA A 91 -22.71 -22.89 -17.42
CA ALA A 91 -22.06 -23.44 -16.24
C ALA A 91 -20.57 -23.70 -16.49
N ARG A 92 -20.22 -24.35 -17.61
CA ARG A 92 -18.81 -24.63 -17.96
C ARG A 92 -18.02 -23.38 -18.33
N THR A 93 -18.64 -22.42 -19.00
CA THR A 93 -17.99 -21.14 -19.35
C THR A 93 -17.95 -20.16 -18.18
N GLY A 94 -18.38 -20.57 -16.98
CA GLY A 94 -18.32 -19.78 -15.76
C GLY A 94 -19.25 -18.57 -15.77
N VAL A 95 -20.33 -18.59 -16.56
CA VAL A 95 -21.32 -17.52 -16.60
C VAL A 95 -22.03 -17.38 -15.26
N PHE A 96 -22.48 -18.49 -14.65
CA PHE A 96 -23.13 -18.45 -13.33
C PHE A 96 -22.19 -17.97 -12.24
N LYS A 97 -20.92 -18.40 -12.27
CA LYS A 97 -19.90 -17.88 -11.34
C LYS A 97 -19.74 -16.37 -11.47
N ARG A 98 -19.60 -15.86 -12.69
CA ARG A 98 -19.52 -14.41 -12.95
C ARG A 98 -20.77 -13.66 -12.53
N GLN A 99 -21.96 -14.23 -12.74
CA GLN A 99 -23.23 -13.65 -12.29
C GLN A 99 -23.31 -13.60 -10.77
N GLN A 100 -22.85 -14.65 -10.08
CA GLN A 100 -22.80 -14.71 -8.62
C GLN A 100 -21.81 -13.69 -8.05
N GLU A 101 -20.60 -13.58 -8.63
CA GLU A 101 -19.61 -12.56 -8.27
C GLU A 101 -20.16 -11.13 -8.45
N GLU A 102 -20.85 -10.89 -9.57
CA GLU A 102 -21.49 -9.60 -9.84
C GLU A 102 -22.67 -9.31 -8.90
N TRP A 103 -23.46 -10.33 -8.58
CA TRP A 103 -24.57 -10.20 -7.61
C TRP A 103 -24.04 -9.86 -6.22
N LEU A 104 -23.02 -10.58 -5.74
CA LEU A 104 -22.36 -10.31 -4.47
C LEU A 104 -21.74 -8.90 -4.44
N ALA A 105 -21.14 -8.46 -5.56
CA ALA A 105 -20.64 -7.10 -5.65
C ALA A 105 -21.76 -6.05 -5.50
N ARG A 106 -22.97 -6.31 -6.03
CA ARG A 106 -24.15 -5.43 -5.87
C ARG A 106 -24.68 -5.44 -4.45
N GLU A 107 -24.73 -6.60 -3.81
CA GLU A 107 -25.15 -6.69 -2.40
C GLU A 107 -24.22 -5.89 -1.49
N LEU A 108 -22.90 -6.00 -1.69
CA LEU A 108 -21.91 -5.20 -0.98
C LEU A 108 -22.06 -3.70 -1.28
N GLU A 109 -22.32 -3.34 -2.53
CA GLU A 109 -22.54 -1.95 -2.93
C GLU A 109 -23.75 -1.34 -2.22
N VAL A 110 -24.85 -2.07 -2.14
CA VAL A 110 -26.08 -1.64 -1.43
C VAL A 110 -25.83 -1.58 0.08
N ALA A 111 -25.15 -2.56 0.66
CA ALA A 111 -24.86 -2.60 2.10
C ALA A 111 -23.98 -1.42 2.58
N TYR A 112 -23.11 -0.91 1.71
CA TYR A 112 -22.27 0.26 1.95
C TYR A 112 -22.61 1.41 0.99
N GLY A 113 -23.91 1.69 0.82
CA GLY A 113 -24.38 2.75 -0.08
C GLY A 113 -23.78 4.13 0.22
N ASP A 114 -23.43 4.41 1.48
CA ASP A 114 -22.75 5.64 1.91
C ASP A 114 -21.32 5.80 1.33
N VAL A 115 -20.69 4.70 0.92
CA VAL A 115 -19.37 4.69 0.30
C VAL A 115 -19.45 4.69 -1.22
N PHE A 116 -20.39 3.94 -1.79
CA PHE A 116 -20.45 3.68 -3.23
C PHE A 116 -21.44 4.54 -4.01
N LEU A 117 -22.56 4.91 -3.38
CA LEU A 117 -23.67 5.61 -4.04
C LEU A 117 -23.71 7.10 -3.69
N GLU A 118 -23.19 7.47 -2.51
CA GLU A 118 -23.10 8.86 -2.07
C GLU A 118 -21.76 9.52 -2.45
N PRO A 119 -21.75 10.85 -2.68
CA PRO A 119 -20.50 11.56 -2.91
C PRO A 119 -19.53 11.43 -1.72
N PRO A 120 -18.23 11.18 -1.96
CA PRO A 120 -17.26 11.04 -0.89
C PRO A 120 -17.12 12.33 -0.06
N SER A 121 -16.83 12.17 1.24
CA SER A 121 -16.57 13.28 2.15
C SER A 121 -15.16 13.21 2.78
N ARG A 122 -14.56 14.36 3.07
CA ARG A 122 -13.24 14.45 3.75
C ARG A 122 -13.36 14.24 5.27
N THR A 123 -14.01 13.15 5.69
CA THR A 123 -14.21 12.85 7.11
C THR A 123 -13.52 11.55 7.49
N LYS A 124 -13.08 11.45 8.75
CA LYS A 124 -12.55 10.18 9.29
C LYS A 124 -13.61 9.07 9.26
N TYR A 125 -14.89 9.44 9.40
CA TYR A 125 -16.02 8.53 9.30
C TYR A 125 -16.08 7.87 7.92
N TRP A 126 -16.05 8.64 6.83
CA TRP A 126 -16.12 8.08 5.48
C TRP A 126 -14.95 7.13 5.19
N ILE A 127 -13.73 7.52 5.57
CA ILE A 127 -12.54 6.64 5.45
C ILE A 127 -12.72 5.34 6.24
N HIS A 128 -13.26 5.42 7.46
CA HIS A 128 -13.55 4.24 8.26
C HIS A 128 -14.59 3.33 7.60
N ARG A 129 -15.69 3.89 7.07
CA ARG A 129 -16.73 3.13 6.36
C ARG A 129 -16.18 2.46 5.09
N TYR A 130 -15.36 3.16 4.31
CA TYR A 130 -14.66 2.59 3.17
C TYR A 130 -13.79 1.39 3.58
N ARG A 131 -13.03 1.52 4.67
CA ARG A 131 -12.20 0.41 5.18
C ARG A 131 -13.03 -0.79 5.62
N VAL A 132 -14.15 -0.56 6.31
CA VAL A 132 -15.07 -1.63 6.71
C VAL A 132 -15.65 -2.33 5.47
N ALA A 133 -16.01 -1.57 4.43
CA ALA A 133 -16.48 -2.14 3.17
C ALA A 133 -15.39 -3.01 2.51
N LEU A 134 -14.15 -2.54 2.46
CA LEU A 134 -13.01 -3.28 1.93
C LEU A 134 -12.72 -4.55 2.73
N GLU A 135 -12.66 -4.46 4.06
CA GLU A 135 -12.41 -5.60 4.94
C GLU A 135 -13.50 -6.66 4.80
N ASN A 136 -14.76 -6.26 4.72
CA ASN A 136 -15.87 -7.20 4.53
C ASN A 136 -15.90 -7.79 3.11
N ALA A 137 -15.55 -7.03 2.08
CA ALA A 137 -15.34 -7.57 0.74
C ALA A 137 -14.25 -8.66 0.74
N ARG A 138 -13.16 -8.50 1.50
CA ARG A 138 -12.07 -9.49 1.59
C ARG A 138 -12.41 -10.73 2.40
N LYS A 139 -13.34 -10.64 3.35
CA LYS A 139 -13.86 -11.82 4.05
C LYS A 139 -14.73 -12.69 3.13
N LEU A 140 -15.43 -12.08 2.18
CA LEU A 140 -16.38 -12.75 1.30
C LEU A 140 -15.78 -13.13 -0.06
N THR A 141 -14.76 -12.41 -0.53
CA THR A 141 -14.22 -12.52 -1.88
C THR A 141 -12.70 -12.38 -1.90
N GLN A 142 -12.06 -13.08 -2.84
CA GLN A 142 -10.63 -12.94 -3.12
C GLN A 142 -10.41 -12.07 -4.37
N PRO A 143 -9.39 -11.20 -4.39
CA PRO A 143 -9.00 -10.50 -5.62
C PRO A 143 -8.51 -11.48 -6.71
N PRO A 144 -8.75 -11.22 -8.00
CA PRO A 144 -9.54 -10.10 -8.55
C PRO A 144 -11.05 -10.37 -8.50
N HIS A 145 -11.85 -9.37 -8.08
CA HIS A 145 -13.31 -9.44 -8.02
C HIS A 145 -13.97 -8.13 -8.52
N PRO A 146 -15.20 -8.14 -9.10
CA PRO A 146 -15.87 -6.92 -9.56
C PRO A 146 -16.01 -5.80 -8.51
N ILE A 147 -16.14 -6.17 -7.23
CA ILE A 147 -16.18 -5.20 -6.12
C ILE A 147 -14.89 -4.35 -6.03
N ASP A 148 -13.76 -4.89 -6.45
CA ASP A 148 -12.45 -4.22 -6.41
C ASP A 148 -12.44 -2.99 -7.33
N VAL A 149 -13.14 -3.10 -8.47
CA VAL A 149 -13.32 -2.00 -9.43
C VAL A 149 -14.13 -0.87 -8.79
N ARG A 150 -15.19 -1.22 -8.03
CA ARG A 150 -16.04 -0.26 -7.34
C ARG A 150 -15.31 0.42 -6.18
N LEU A 151 -14.58 -0.35 -5.38
CA LEU A 151 -13.71 0.16 -4.30
C LEU A 151 -12.63 1.09 -4.85
N ARG A 152 -11.97 0.70 -5.95
CA ARG A 152 -10.98 1.54 -6.62
C ARG A 152 -11.60 2.83 -7.13
N ARG A 153 -12.79 2.77 -7.73
CA ARG A 153 -13.52 3.96 -8.19
C ARG A 153 -13.83 4.91 -7.03
N ALA A 154 -14.46 4.41 -5.97
CA ALA A 154 -14.83 5.22 -4.80
C ALA A 154 -13.60 5.89 -4.14
N SER A 155 -12.51 5.13 -3.98
CA SER A 155 -11.26 5.69 -3.44
C SER A 155 -10.58 6.67 -4.40
N THR A 156 -10.62 6.42 -5.71
CA THR A 156 -10.10 7.34 -6.73
C THR A 156 -10.86 8.67 -6.72
N GLU A 157 -12.20 8.63 -6.71
CA GLU A 157 -13.05 9.83 -6.61
C GLU A 157 -12.79 10.61 -5.31
N TRP A 158 -12.50 9.92 -4.20
CA TRP A 158 -12.10 10.55 -2.96
C TRP A 158 -10.73 11.24 -3.08
N LEU A 159 -9.74 10.55 -3.68
CA LEU A 159 -8.38 11.07 -3.87
C LEU A 159 -8.39 12.33 -4.74
N GLU A 160 -9.12 12.29 -5.86
CA GLU A 160 -9.34 13.43 -6.78
C GLU A 160 -9.76 14.70 -6.02
N LYS A 161 -10.71 14.57 -5.09
CA LYS A 161 -11.30 15.71 -4.38
C LYS A 161 -10.49 16.16 -3.17
N PHE A 162 -9.84 15.24 -2.46
CA PHE A 162 -9.39 15.52 -1.09
C PHE A 162 -7.92 15.21 -0.80
N ALA A 163 -7.20 14.47 -1.65
CA ALA A 163 -5.85 13.99 -1.33
C ALA A 163 -4.89 15.13 -0.92
N THR A 164 -4.85 16.23 -1.67
CA THR A 164 -3.95 17.37 -1.40
C THR A 164 -4.16 18.02 -0.02
N LYS A 165 -5.39 17.95 0.51
CA LYS A 165 -5.79 18.55 1.79
C LYS A 165 -5.96 17.54 2.93
N ALA A 166 -5.76 16.25 2.66
CA ALA A 166 -5.92 15.20 3.65
C ALA A 166 -4.67 15.05 4.55
N GLU A 167 -4.87 14.47 5.72
CA GLU A 167 -3.80 13.98 6.59
C GLU A 167 -3.21 12.68 6.04
N LEU A 168 -1.93 12.44 6.31
CA LEU A 168 -1.20 11.26 5.83
C LEU A 168 -1.92 9.96 6.23
N THR A 169 -2.39 9.90 7.48
CA THR A 169 -3.12 8.76 8.04
C THR A 169 -4.39 8.43 7.27
N MET A 170 -5.10 9.43 6.72
CA MET A 170 -6.32 9.21 5.95
C MET A 170 -6.01 8.58 4.59
N ILE A 171 -4.94 9.04 3.91
CA ILE A 171 -4.54 8.49 2.61
C ILE A 171 -3.97 7.08 2.80
N SER A 172 -3.08 6.89 3.76
CA SER A 172 -2.55 5.54 4.07
C SER A 172 -3.67 4.56 4.41
N ALA A 173 -4.68 5.01 5.17
CA ALA A 173 -5.86 4.20 5.50
C ALA A 173 -6.74 3.88 4.28
N LEU A 174 -6.85 4.80 3.31
CA LEU A 174 -7.62 4.61 2.09
C LEU A 174 -6.93 3.64 1.11
N LEU A 175 -5.61 3.80 0.94
CA LEU A 175 -4.81 2.96 0.05
C LEU A 175 -4.68 1.54 0.57
N GLY A 176 -4.61 1.38 1.89
CA GLY A 176 -4.54 0.08 2.55
C GLY A 176 -3.25 -0.68 2.20
N GLU A 177 -3.33 -2.01 2.27
CA GLU A 177 -2.23 -2.90 1.92
C GLU A 177 -2.39 -3.44 0.50
N ALA A 178 -1.28 -3.68 -0.20
CA ALA A 178 -1.32 -4.26 -1.53
C ALA A 178 -1.96 -5.67 -1.56
N SER A 179 -1.89 -6.41 -0.45
CA SER A 179 -2.56 -7.71 -0.24
C SER A 179 -4.08 -7.62 -0.43
N GLN A 180 -4.68 -6.44 -0.24
CA GLN A 180 -6.10 -6.20 -0.40
C GLN A 180 -6.54 -6.03 -1.86
N GLY A 181 -5.61 -6.04 -2.82
CA GLY A 181 -5.90 -6.12 -4.26
C GLY A 181 -6.54 -4.89 -4.92
N VAL A 182 -6.90 -3.83 -4.17
CA VAL A 182 -7.46 -2.60 -4.76
C VAL A 182 -6.39 -1.83 -5.52
N TYR A 183 -5.22 -1.66 -4.92
CA TYR A 183 -4.05 -1.03 -5.53
C TYR A 183 -2.84 -1.96 -5.43
N SER A 184 -2.04 -2.01 -6.49
CA SER A 184 -0.72 -2.64 -6.45
C SER A 184 0.26 -1.82 -5.61
N VAL A 185 1.35 -2.45 -5.12
CA VAL A 185 2.43 -1.74 -4.39
C VAL A 185 2.94 -0.53 -5.17
N ARG A 186 3.10 -0.69 -6.49
CA ARG A 186 3.53 0.39 -7.38
C ARG A 186 2.53 1.56 -7.39
N GLN A 187 1.23 1.29 -7.55
CA GLN A 187 0.20 2.34 -7.54
C GLN A 187 0.13 3.06 -6.18
N ILE A 188 0.28 2.31 -5.08
CA ILE A 188 0.36 2.90 -3.74
C ILE A 188 1.57 3.83 -3.67
N ALA A 189 2.75 3.40 -4.12
CA ALA A 189 3.95 4.23 -4.15
C ALA A 189 3.78 5.48 -5.02
N GLU A 190 3.19 5.36 -6.21
CA GLU A 190 2.92 6.48 -7.13
C GLU A 190 1.97 7.52 -6.50
N ILE A 191 0.87 7.07 -5.88
CA ILE A 191 -0.09 7.95 -5.20
C ILE A 191 0.55 8.61 -3.97
N MET A 192 1.28 7.84 -3.17
CA MET A 192 1.98 8.36 -1.99
C MET A 192 3.06 9.36 -2.38
N PHE A 193 3.79 9.12 -3.46
CA PHE A 193 4.80 10.04 -3.98
C PHE A 193 4.16 11.39 -4.35
N ALA A 194 3.06 11.36 -5.11
CA ALA A 194 2.35 12.55 -5.53
C ALA A 194 1.82 13.37 -4.33
N TYR A 195 1.25 12.67 -3.34
CA TYR A 195 0.79 13.29 -2.10
C TYR A 195 1.94 13.97 -1.33
N LEU A 196 3.03 13.25 -1.12
CA LEU A 196 4.18 13.75 -0.36
C LEU A 196 4.85 14.93 -1.07
N SER A 197 5.01 14.87 -2.40
CA SER A 197 5.60 15.97 -3.17
C SER A 197 4.80 17.27 -2.99
N ASN A 198 3.47 17.19 -2.98
CA ASN A 198 2.61 18.34 -2.71
C ASN A 198 2.72 18.87 -1.27
N LYS A 199 2.87 17.96 -0.29
CA LYS A 199 2.98 18.35 1.13
C LYS A 199 4.32 18.97 1.45
N LEU A 200 5.41 18.40 0.93
CA LEU A 200 6.77 18.81 1.25
C LEU A 200 7.09 20.23 0.80
N ALA A 201 6.47 20.72 -0.28
CA ALA A 201 6.67 22.07 -0.78
C ALA A 201 6.36 23.17 0.25
N ALA A 202 5.49 22.90 1.23
CA ALA A 202 5.12 23.87 2.28
C ALA A 202 5.19 23.27 3.70
N ALA A 203 5.80 22.08 3.86
CA ALA A 203 5.79 21.36 5.12
C ALA A 203 6.63 22.08 6.18
N ARG A 204 6.10 22.12 7.41
CA ARG A 204 6.87 22.57 8.58
C ARG A 204 7.84 21.47 9.04
N PRO A 205 8.95 21.79 9.74
CA PRO A 205 9.90 20.80 10.26
C PRO A 205 9.24 19.62 11.00
N ILE A 206 8.25 19.91 11.85
CA ILE A 206 7.52 18.90 12.62
C ILE A 206 6.81 17.88 11.71
N GLU A 207 6.27 18.33 10.56
CA GLU A 207 5.60 17.46 9.61
C GLU A 207 6.60 16.59 8.84
N ILE A 208 7.73 17.17 8.44
CA ILE A 208 8.83 16.43 7.80
C ILE A 208 9.32 15.31 8.71
N ASN A 209 9.54 15.61 10.00
CA ASN A 209 9.99 14.61 10.97
C ASN A 209 8.98 13.47 11.13
N LYS A 210 7.69 13.78 11.19
CA LYS A 210 6.62 12.77 11.28
C LYS A 210 6.60 11.86 10.05
N ILE A 211 6.73 12.44 8.85
CA ILE A 211 6.76 11.67 7.58
C ILE A 211 8.02 10.81 7.50
N ALA A 212 9.19 11.37 7.82
CA ALA A 212 10.48 10.66 7.77
C ALA A 212 10.56 9.52 8.80
N ALA A 213 9.82 9.60 9.91
CA ALA A 213 9.72 8.53 10.91
C ALA A 213 8.75 7.40 10.50
N ASP A 214 7.89 7.61 9.51
CA ASP A 214 6.91 6.62 9.09
C ASP A 214 7.59 5.45 8.33
N LYS A 215 7.53 4.26 8.93
CA LYS A 215 8.15 3.03 8.38
C LYS A 215 7.55 2.63 7.03
N THR A 216 6.27 2.93 6.81
CA THR A 216 5.57 2.64 5.55
C THR A 216 6.18 3.46 4.42
N ILE A 217 6.44 4.74 4.67
CA ILE A 217 7.06 5.64 3.67
C ILE A 217 8.47 5.17 3.33
N ARG A 218 9.29 4.80 4.33
CA ARG A 218 10.63 4.24 4.09
C ARG A 218 10.61 2.95 3.29
N SER A 219 9.62 2.09 3.56
CA SER A 219 9.44 0.83 2.81
C SER A 219 9.05 1.08 1.35
N LEU A 220 8.21 2.09 1.08
CA LEU A 220 7.81 2.46 -0.28
C LEU A 220 8.95 3.15 -1.05
N PHE A 221 9.83 3.88 -0.36
CA PHE A 221 10.92 4.65 -0.97
C PHE A 221 12.27 4.36 -0.30
N PRO A 222 12.83 3.14 -0.44
CA PRO A 222 14.08 2.76 0.22
C PRO A 222 15.27 3.63 -0.20
N HIS A 223 15.31 4.02 -1.49
CA HIS A 223 16.31 4.93 -2.06
C HIS A 223 15.82 6.39 -2.12
N GLY A 224 14.84 6.73 -1.29
CA GLY A 224 14.23 8.06 -1.22
C GLY A 224 13.31 8.39 -2.41
N MET A 225 12.55 9.47 -2.25
CA MET A 225 11.66 9.98 -3.31
C MET A 225 12.43 10.39 -4.57
N TYR A 226 13.62 11.00 -4.43
CA TYR A 226 14.46 11.38 -5.54
C TYR A 226 14.90 10.17 -6.36
N GLY A 227 15.32 9.07 -5.70
CA GLY A 227 15.66 7.82 -6.39
C GLY A 227 14.47 7.23 -7.17
N PHE A 228 13.28 7.25 -6.56
CA PHE A 228 12.04 6.84 -7.24
C PHE A 228 11.75 7.70 -8.47
N TYR A 229 11.91 9.02 -8.37
CA TYR A 229 11.71 9.98 -9.46
C TYR A 229 12.70 9.76 -10.61
N ILE A 230 13.99 9.55 -10.33
CA ILE A 230 14.98 9.31 -11.38
C ILE A 230 14.65 8.05 -12.19
N GLN A 231 14.14 7.00 -11.53
CA GLN A 231 13.81 5.74 -12.20
C GLN A 231 12.48 5.78 -12.96
N ASN A 232 11.47 6.48 -12.44
CA ASN A 232 10.09 6.38 -12.94
C ASN A 232 9.55 7.69 -13.53
N GLY A 233 10.27 8.80 -13.39
CA GLY A 233 9.78 10.13 -13.68
C GLY A 233 8.71 10.59 -12.69
N TRP A 234 7.93 11.60 -13.10
CA TRP A 234 6.80 12.09 -12.31
C TRP A 234 5.61 11.13 -12.46
N PRO A 235 5.14 10.48 -11.39
CA PRO A 235 4.08 9.50 -11.49
C PRO A 235 2.73 10.13 -11.85
N HIS A 236 1.88 9.34 -12.51
CA HIS A 236 0.48 9.69 -12.69
C HIS A 236 -0.30 9.31 -11.44
N ALA A 237 -0.90 10.30 -10.78
CA ALA A 237 -1.81 10.12 -9.65
C ALA A 237 -3.20 10.64 -10.05
N PRO A 238 -4.28 10.18 -9.39
CA PRO A 238 -5.64 10.62 -9.70
C PRO A 238 -5.91 12.07 -9.26
N PHE A 239 -4.94 12.81 -8.74
CA PHE A 239 -5.11 14.21 -8.37
C PHE A 239 -3.94 15.05 -8.87
N LEU A 240 -4.19 16.34 -9.06
CA LEU A 240 -3.16 17.31 -9.39
C LEU A 240 -2.27 17.55 -8.16
N TYR A 241 -0.96 17.58 -8.38
CA TYR A 241 0.02 17.81 -7.34
C TYR A 241 1.19 18.64 -7.86
N GLY A 242 1.83 19.40 -6.97
CA GLY A 242 3.01 20.19 -7.30
C GLY A 242 4.22 19.31 -7.60
N LYS A 243 4.99 19.67 -8.63
CA LYS A 243 6.24 19.01 -9.02
C LYS A 243 7.43 19.78 -8.45
N ALA A 244 7.65 19.65 -7.14
CA ALA A 244 8.71 20.37 -6.46
C ALA A 244 10.10 19.90 -6.91
N SER A 245 11.07 20.82 -7.00
CA SER A 245 12.48 20.43 -7.15
C SER A 245 13.00 19.94 -5.79
N PHE A 246 13.27 18.64 -5.68
CA PHE A 246 13.81 18.05 -4.45
C PHE A 246 15.18 18.62 -4.06
N VAL A 247 15.98 18.99 -5.06
CA VAL A 247 17.29 19.64 -4.85
C VAL A 247 17.11 21.03 -4.24
N GLU A 248 16.23 21.87 -4.80
CA GLU A 248 16.00 23.22 -4.29
C GLU A 248 15.36 23.19 -2.90
N LEU A 249 14.39 22.31 -2.68
CA LEU A 249 13.76 22.11 -1.36
C LEU A 249 14.81 21.73 -0.30
N MET A 250 15.77 20.90 -0.66
CA MET A 250 16.85 20.49 0.24
C MET A 250 17.82 21.65 0.53
N LYS A 251 18.19 22.43 -0.50
CA LYS A 251 19.04 23.62 -0.34
C LYS A 251 18.40 24.66 0.57
N GLU A 252 17.12 24.94 0.39
CA GLU A 252 16.35 25.85 1.27
C GLU A 252 16.39 25.37 2.73
N ARG A 253 16.28 24.05 2.98
CA ARG A 253 16.37 23.51 4.34
C ARG A 253 17.77 23.56 4.93
N LEU A 254 18.82 23.42 4.11
CA LEU A 254 20.19 23.63 4.57
C LEU A 254 20.44 25.08 4.99
N VAL A 255 19.90 26.05 4.25
CA VAL A 255 19.98 27.48 4.59
C VAL A 255 19.27 27.75 5.91
N GLN A 256 18.04 27.25 6.08
CA GLN A 256 17.30 27.41 7.34
C GLN A 256 18.01 26.75 8.52
N GLY A 257 18.65 25.60 8.31
CA GLY A 257 19.43 24.93 9.35
C GLY A 257 20.67 25.73 9.78
N ARG A 258 21.29 26.47 8.85
CA ARG A 258 22.34 27.42 9.18
C ARG A 258 21.82 28.57 10.04
N GLU A 259 20.66 29.13 9.67
CA GLU A 259 20.04 30.25 10.39
C GLU A 259 19.60 29.87 11.82
N SER A 260 19.10 28.64 12.00
CA SER A 260 18.68 28.12 13.32
C SER A 260 19.82 27.52 14.15
N GLY A 261 20.98 27.27 13.54
CA GLY A 261 22.11 26.59 14.18
C GLY A 261 22.00 25.05 14.25
N THR A 262 20.93 24.45 13.72
CA THR A 262 20.71 22.99 13.72
C THR A 262 20.26 22.47 12.36
N TRP A 263 20.82 21.34 11.93
CA TRP A 263 20.48 20.69 10.64
C TRP A 263 19.56 19.47 10.80
N GLU A 264 18.95 19.26 11.96
CA GLU A 264 18.08 18.11 12.19
C GLU A 264 16.93 18.02 11.15
N SER A 265 16.25 19.14 10.88
CA SER A 265 15.18 19.16 9.87
C SER A 265 15.69 18.87 8.45
N ALA A 266 16.92 19.30 8.14
CA ALA A 266 17.56 19.01 6.87
C ALA A 266 17.90 17.52 6.77
N LEU A 267 18.40 16.93 7.86
CA LEU A 267 18.67 15.49 7.94
C LEU A 267 17.40 14.65 7.76
N GLN A 268 16.30 15.00 8.42
CA GLN A 268 15.03 14.28 8.24
C GLN A 268 14.49 14.42 6.82
N LEU A 269 14.63 15.60 6.20
CA LEU A 269 14.28 15.76 4.80
C LEU A 269 15.18 14.92 3.89
N ALA A 270 16.50 14.88 4.14
CA ALA A 270 17.44 14.09 3.37
C ALA A 270 17.12 12.58 3.43
N LYS A 271 16.73 12.07 4.59
CA LYS A 271 16.23 10.69 4.75
C LYS A 271 15.03 10.40 3.86
N LEU A 272 14.09 11.33 3.78
CA LEU A 272 12.88 11.17 2.97
C LEU A 272 13.17 11.28 1.46
N LEU A 273 13.95 12.29 1.06
CA LEU A 273 14.22 12.57 -0.34
C LEU A 273 15.24 11.62 -0.94
N PHE A 274 16.28 11.23 -0.21
CA PHE A 274 17.42 10.49 -0.75
C PHE A 274 17.62 9.11 -0.12
N GLY A 275 16.90 8.76 0.95
CA GLY A 275 16.93 7.42 1.54
C GLY A 275 18.32 7.01 2.01
N ASP A 276 18.86 5.93 1.44
CA ASP A 276 20.22 5.42 1.66
C ASP A 276 21.27 5.94 0.66
N LYS A 277 20.87 6.74 -0.33
CA LYS A 277 21.75 7.28 -1.38
C LYS A 277 22.36 8.61 -0.98
N ASP A 278 23.58 8.88 -1.44
CA ASP A 278 24.18 10.20 -1.25
C ASP A 278 23.34 11.29 -1.92
N VAL A 279 23.41 12.50 -1.37
CA VAL A 279 22.71 13.65 -1.96
C VAL A 279 23.31 13.99 -3.33
N PRO A 280 22.56 14.64 -4.23
CA PRO A 280 23.11 15.17 -5.46
C PRO A 280 24.24 16.19 -5.20
N PRO A 281 25.24 16.30 -6.11
CA PRO A 281 26.39 17.20 -5.93
C PRO A 281 26.00 18.65 -5.61
N GLU A 282 24.91 19.14 -6.19
CA GLU A 282 24.43 20.50 -5.98
C GLU A 282 23.95 20.76 -4.54
N VAL A 283 23.51 19.72 -3.84
CA VAL A 283 23.15 19.78 -2.41
C VAL A 283 24.41 19.62 -1.56
N GLU A 284 25.30 18.70 -1.94
CA GLU A 284 26.57 18.46 -1.27
C GLU A 284 27.43 19.73 -1.22
N ASP A 285 27.58 20.43 -2.34
CA ASP A 285 28.35 21.68 -2.42
C ASP A 285 27.86 22.74 -1.41
N VAL A 286 26.53 22.87 -1.26
CA VAL A 286 25.92 23.80 -0.29
C VAL A 286 26.16 23.34 1.14
N ALA A 287 26.00 22.04 1.42
CA ALA A 287 26.27 21.48 2.74
C ALA A 287 27.75 21.64 3.14
N LEU A 288 28.68 21.37 2.22
CA LEU A 288 30.12 21.56 2.41
C LEU A 288 30.47 23.03 2.59
N MET A 289 29.82 23.95 1.88
CA MET A 289 30.00 25.39 2.08
C MET A 289 29.68 25.81 3.52
N PHE A 290 28.65 25.21 4.14
CA PHE A 290 28.30 25.46 5.55
C PHE A 290 29.17 24.68 6.53
N MET A 291 29.67 23.50 6.16
CA MET A 291 30.54 22.69 6.99
C MET A 291 31.96 23.27 7.11
N ARG A 292 32.50 23.89 6.06
CA ARG A 292 33.88 24.40 6.02
C ARG A 292 34.22 25.40 7.14
N PRO A 293 33.41 26.43 7.45
CA PRO A 293 33.66 27.31 8.60
C PRO A 293 33.68 26.56 9.92
N ILE A 294 32.76 25.61 10.11
CA ILE A 294 32.66 24.81 11.34
C ILE A 294 33.90 23.92 11.52
N LEU A 295 34.40 23.34 10.41
CA LEU A 295 35.65 22.57 10.41
C LEU A 295 36.87 23.44 10.72
N ALA A 296 36.90 24.69 10.24
CA ALA A 296 37.97 25.63 10.56
C ALA A 296 37.95 26.02 12.04
N ASP A 297 36.77 26.30 12.59
CA ASP A 297 36.60 26.57 14.03
C ASP A 297 36.98 25.35 14.88
N TYR A 298 36.52 24.15 14.51
CA TYR A 298 36.88 22.90 15.17
C TYR A 298 38.40 22.71 15.27
N LYS A 299 39.12 22.90 14.15
CA LYS A 299 40.59 22.79 14.13
C LYS A 299 41.28 23.84 14.99
N ARG A 300 40.83 25.09 14.91
CA ARG A 300 41.35 26.18 15.75
C ARG A 300 41.18 25.84 17.24
N LEU A 301 40.01 25.32 17.63
CA LEU A 301 39.75 24.95 19.01
C LEU A 301 40.62 23.79 19.50
N LEU A 302 40.85 22.79 18.65
CA LEU A 302 41.79 21.70 18.96
C LEU A 302 43.21 22.22 19.17
N ASP A 303 43.69 23.08 18.27
CA ASP A 303 45.01 23.69 18.39
C ASP A 303 45.09 24.52 19.69
N GLU A 304 44.08 25.31 20.03
CA GLU A 304 44.02 26.07 21.28
C GLU A 304 44.12 25.16 22.51
N VAL A 305 43.34 24.07 22.56
CA VAL A 305 43.39 23.12 23.68
C VAL A 305 44.78 22.49 23.80
N GLU A 306 45.43 22.13 22.70
CA GLU A 306 46.80 21.58 22.72
C GLU A 306 47.80 22.57 23.35
N HIS A 307 47.65 23.87 23.05
CA HIS A 307 48.50 24.93 23.63
C HIS A 307 48.16 25.28 25.08
N MET A 308 47.05 24.76 25.62
CA MET A 308 46.67 24.90 27.04
C MET A 308 47.30 23.82 27.92
N TYR A 309 48.13 22.95 27.38
CA TYR A 309 48.95 22.02 28.13
C TYR A 309 50.40 22.52 28.23
N THR A 310 51.00 22.34 29.40
CA THR A 310 52.44 22.55 29.57
C THR A 310 53.22 21.48 28.81
N TYR A 311 54.53 21.71 28.61
CA TYR A 311 55.45 20.71 28.05
C TYR A 311 55.45 19.36 28.80
N LYS A 312 54.97 19.33 30.05
CA LYS A 312 54.84 18.12 30.88
C LYS A 312 53.46 17.44 30.77
N GLY A 313 52.55 17.98 29.95
CA GLY A 313 51.18 17.47 29.80
C GLY A 313 50.23 17.88 30.91
N GLU A 314 50.60 18.84 31.77
CA GLU A 314 49.71 19.37 32.82
C GLU A 314 48.88 20.53 32.26
N PRO A 315 47.57 20.60 32.54
CA PRO A 315 46.70 21.67 32.06
C PRO A 315 47.07 23.01 32.72
N ILE A 316 47.24 24.05 31.89
CA ILE A 316 47.54 25.43 32.33
C ILE A 316 46.28 26.06 32.95
N SER A 317 45.09 25.69 32.47
CA SER A 317 43.79 26.09 33.03
C SER A 317 42.74 25.02 32.76
N SER A 318 42.22 24.38 33.81
CA SER A 318 41.14 23.39 33.67
C SER A 318 39.83 24.03 33.20
N GLU A 319 39.52 25.25 33.66
CA GLU A 319 38.27 25.95 33.31
C GLU A 319 38.20 26.28 31.82
N GLY A 320 39.30 26.75 31.22
CA GLY A 320 39.31 27.04 29.79
C GLY A 320 39.37 25.78 28.90
N ILE A 321 39.91 24.66 29.39
CA ILE A 321 39.83 23.37 28.68
C ILE A 321 38.39 22.83 28.71
N LEU A 322 37.64 23.02 29.81
CA LEU A 322 36.22 22.64 29.88
C LEU A 322 35.39 23.44 28.87
N GLU A 323 35.52 24.77 28.85
CA GLU A 323 34.80 25.64 27.90
C GLU A 323 35.10 25.24 26.44
N ARG A 324 36.38 25.10 26.09
CA ARG A 324 36.80 24.73 24.73
C ARG A 324 36.40 23.30 24.37
N SER A 325 36.42 22.35 25.31
CA SER A 325 35.94 20.99 25.07
C SER A 325 34.45 20.94 24.77
N SER A 326 33.62 21.77 25.42
CA SER A 326 32.21 21.92 25.08
C SER A 326 32.02 22.46 23.67
N GLU A 327 32.76 23.51 23.29
CA GLU A 327 32.69 24.10 21.94
C GLU A 327 33.16 23.13 20.84
N ILE A 328 34.17 22.29 21.14
CA ILE A 328 34.66 21.24 20.24
C ILE A 328 33.58 20.20 19.99
N LEU A 329 32.87 19.75 21.04
CA LEU A 329 31.76 18.81 20.90
C LEU A 329 30.59 19.42 20.12
N ASP A 330 30.26 20.69 20.36
CA ASP A 330 29.23 21.39 19.59
C ASP A 330 29.60 21.49 18.09
N CYS A 331 30.85 21.80 17.78
CA CYS A 331 31.33 21.81 16.39
C CYS A 331 31.26 20.41 15.77
N PHE A 332 31.66 19.39 16.52
CA PHE A 332 31.60 18.00 16.10
C PHE A 332 30.18 17.55 15.76
N ASP A 333 29.21 17.81 16.64
CA ASP A 333 27.81 17.43 16.45
C ASP A 333 27.23 18.10 15.19
N ARG A 334 27.58 19.37 14.96
CA ARG A 334 27.18 20.11 13.74
C ARG A 334 27.81 19.56 12.47
N ILE A 335 29.10 19.18 12.51
CA ILE A 335 29.78 18.51 11.39
C ILE A 335 29.12 17.14 11.12
N GLN A 336 28.81 16.39 12.18
CA GLN A 336 28.17 15.09 12.08
C GLN A 336 26.78 15.20 11.45
N ASP A 337 25.96 16.17 11.87
CA ASP A 337 24.63 16.39 11.28
C ASP A 337 24.70 16.70 9.78
N LEU A 338 25.59 17.62 9.37
CA LEU A 338 25.79 17.94 7.95
C LEU A 338 26.38 16.75 7.17
N GLY A 339 27.30 16.00 7.77
CA GLY A 339 27.87 14.81 7.17
C GLY A 339 26.81 13.74 6.91
N ARG A 340 25.88 13.56 7.86
CA ARG A 340 24.74 12.65 7.74
C ARG A 340 23.71 13.13 6.74
N VAL A 341 23.59 14.44 6.51
CA VAL A 341 22.78 14.95 5.39
C VAL A 341 23.36 14.46 4.07
N ILE A 342 24.67 14.65 3.87
CA ILE A 342 25.39 14.37 2.62
C ILE A 342 25.41 12.86 2.33
N VAL A 343 25.93 12.06 3.26
CA VAL A 343 26.23 10.65 3.03
C VAL A 343 25.06 9.77 3.43
N GLY A 344 24.51 9.04 2.46
CA GLY A 344 23.31 8.21 2.66
C GLY A 344 23.52 7.08 3.68
N ALA A 345 24.70 6.44 3.65
CA ALA A 345 25.05 5.33 4.54
C ALA A 345 25.08 5.72 6.03
N ASP A 346 25.28 7.02 6.33
CA ASP A 346 25.48 7.54 7.69
C ASP A 346 24.19 8.17 8.26
N ARG A 347 23.11 8.27 7.47
CA ARG A 347 21.85 8.88 7.93
C ARG A 347 21.24 8.19 9.14
N ASP A 348 21.24 6.87 9.14
CA ASP A 348 20.68 6.05 10.21
C ASP A 348 21.75 5.51 11.17
N LYS A 349 23.00 5.44 10.74
CA LYS A 349 24.12 5.10 11.61
C LYS A 349 24.64 6.39 12.24
N ALA A 350 24.46 6.56 13.55
CA ALA A 350 25.27 7.52 14.31
C ALA A 350 26.74 7.09 14.40
N ALA A 351 27.22 6.27 13.45
CA ALA A 351 28.61 5.88 13.35
C ALA A 351 29.42 7.16 13.15
N MET A 352 30.38 7.37 14.04
CA MET A 352 31.26 8.52 13.96
C MET A 352 32.05 8.44 12.66
N MET A 353 32.21 9.59 12.02
CA MET A 353 32.92 9.75 10.76
C MET A 353 34.43 9.60 10.97
N ASP A 354 34.90 8.45 11.44
CA ASP A 354 36.32 8.27 11.74
C ASP A 354 37.17 8.49 10.48
N GLY A 355 38.07 9.48 10.55
CA GLY A 355 38.96 9.89 9.46
C GLY A 355 38.31 10.70 8.33
N ARG A 356 36.98 10.89 8.28
CA ARG A 356 36.36 11.81 7.30
C ARG A 356 36.36 13.23 7.83
N TYR A 357 36.59 14.18 6.92
CA TYR A 357 36.76 15.60 7.23
C TYR A 357 37.87 15.91 8.26
N GLN A 358 38.80 14.96 8.46
CA GLN A 358 39.91 15.06 9.43
C GLN A 358 39.45 15.20 10.89
N VAL A 359 38.32 14.58 11.22
CA VAL A 359 37.79 14.50 12.58
C VAL A 359 38.17 13.14 13.18
N SER A 360 38.77 13.15 14.38
CA SER A 360 39.25 11.94 15.06
C SER A 360 38.29 11.47 16.15
N GLU A 361 37.85 10.22 16.08
CA GLU A 361 36.98 9.62 17.09
C GLU A 361 37.64 9.60 18.48
N SER A 362 38.95 9.33 18.54
CA SER A 362 39.69 9.26 19.81
C SER A 362 39.77 10.62 20.51
N GLN A 363 39.89 11.71 19.74
CA GLN A 363 39.91 13.07 20.28
C GLN A 363 38.54 13.45 20.85
N ILE A 364 37.45 13.17 20.13
CA ILE A 364 36.08 13.45 20.60
C ILE A 364 35.75 12.66 21.85
N LYS A 365 36.14 11.39 21.91
CA LYS A 365 35.94 10.55 23.10
C LYS A 365 36.67 11.12 24.32
N TRP A 366 37.88 11.63 24.12
CA TRP A 366 38.65 12.29 25.18
C TRP A 366 37.94 13.56 25.70
N HIS A 367 37.49 14.45 24.81
CA HIS A 367 36.77 15.67 25.22
C HIS A 367 35.47 15.36 25.96
N ARG A 368 34.73 14.34 25.53
CA ARG A 368 33.51 13.90 26.24
C ARG A 368 33.82 13.37 27.64
N GLN A 369 34.85 12.53 27.77
CA GLN A 369 35.29 12.02 29.07
C GLN A 369 35.77 13.13 30.00
N TYR A 370 36.44 14.16 29.46
CA TYR A 370 36.94 15.30 30.23
C TYR A 370 35.81 16.17 30.80
N LEU A 371 34.68 16.30 30.08
CA LEU A 371 33.50 17.00 30.60
C LEU A 371 32.72 16.19 31.66
N GLU A 372 32.89 14.86 31.66
CA GLU A 372 32.22 13.95 32.60
C GLU A 372 33.02 13.72 33.89
N SER A 373 34.31 14.05 33.90
CA SER A 373 35.24 13.95 35.05
C SER A 373 35.29 15.22 35.87
#